data_AF-A0A133VF19-F1
#
_entry.id   AF-A0A133VF19-F1
#
_cell.length_a   1.000
_cell.length_b   1.000
_cell.length_c   1.000
_cell.angle_alpha   90.00
_cell.angle_beta   90.00
_cell.angle_gamma   90.00
#
_symmetry.space_group_name_H-M   'P 1'
#
loop_
_entity.id
_entity.type
_entity.pdbx_description
1 polymer ?
#
loop_
_entity_poly.entity_id
_entity_poly.type
_entity_poly.pdbx_seq_one_letter_code
_entity_poly.pdbx_strand_id
1 'polypeptide(L)' 'MKASEVKPGMRNINLILKVKEIEDPHTFENENGKGKVATAICEDDSGKVKVSLWNDEIEKVSVDDKIKIEKGYS' A
#
# COMPACT_ATOMS: atom_id res chain seq x y z
N MET A 1 -3.07 -10.39 -11.76
CA MET A 1 -2.32 -10.90 -10.59
C MET A 1 -3.24 -10.76 -9.39
N LYS A 2 -3.21 -11.69 -8.44
CA LYS A 2 -4.00 -11.60 -7.20
C LYS A 2 -3.11 -11.37 -5.98
N ALA A 3 -3.68 -10.86 -4.89
CA ALA A 3 -2.99 -10.62 -3.63
C ALA A 3 -2.26 -11.87 -3.11
N SER A 4 -2.90 -13.05 -3.20
CA SER A 4 -2.34 -14.33 -2.75
C SER A 4 -1.13 -14.82 -3.58
N GLU A 5 -0.92 -14.26 -4.78
CA GLU A 5 0.18 -14.65 -5.68
C GLU A 5 1.45 -13.81 -5.46
N VAL A 6 1.38 -12.77 -4.62
CA VAL A 6 2.53 -11.92 -4.29
C VAL A 6 3.55 -12.72 -3.48
N LYS A 7 4.77 -12.80 -3.99
CA LYS A 7 5.90 -13.48 -3.35
C LYS A 7 7.04 -12.50 -3.13
N PRO A 8 7.79 -12.63 -2.01
CA PRO A 8 8.96 -11.78 -1.75
C PRO A 8 9.94 -11.75 -2.93
N GLY A 9 10.46 -10.57 -3.24
CA GLY A 9 11.37 -10.32 -4.36
C GLY A 9 10.69 -10.03 -5.69
N MET A 10 9.35 -10.05 -5.77
CA MET A 10 8.64 -9.66 -6.98
C MET A 10 8.70 -8.14 -7.20
N ARG A 11 8.87 -7.77 -8.48
CA ARG A 11 8.84 -6.39 -8.97
C ARG A 11 7.74 -6.26 -10.00
N ASN A 12 7.34 -5.02 -10.27
CA ASN A 12 6.37 -4.71 -11.30
C ASN A 12 4.99 -5.35 -11.05
N ILE A 13 4.61 -5.44 -9.77
CA ILE A 13 3.35 -6.04 -9.33
C ILE A 13 2.22 -5.05 -9.65
N ASN A 14 1.20 -5.54 -10.36
CA ASN A 14 0.00 -4.76 -10.67
C ASN A 14 -1.22 -5.46 -10.05
N LEU A 15 -1.88 -4.78 -9.11
CA LEU A 15 -2.99 -5.32 -8.33
C LEU A 15 -4.10 -4.29 -8.20
N ILE A 16 -5.34 -4.76 -8.18
CA ILE A 16 -6.51 -3.95 -7.85
C ILE A 16 -7.03 -4.47 -6.52
N LEU A 17 -7.05 -3.62 -5.51
CA LEU A 17 -7.38 -3.99 -4.14
C LEU A 17 -8.37 -2.98 -3.57
N LYS A 18 -9.20 -3.43 -2.63
CA LYS A 18 -10.06 -2.56 -1.84
C LYS A 18 -9.39 -2.28 -0.50
N VAL A 19 -9.32 -1.01 -0.11
CA VAL A 19 -8.75 -0.60 1.16
C VAL A 19 -9.74 -0.95 2.27
N LYS A 20 -9.29 -1.75 3.22
CA LYS A 20 -10.11 -2.15 4.38
C LYS A 20 -9.83 -1.31 5.61
N GLU A 21 -8.57 -0.95 5.80
CA GLU A 21 -8.10 -0.22 6.96
C GLU A 21 -6.83 0.54 6.60
N ILE A 22 -6.63 1.69 7.23
CA ILE A 22 -5.40 2.49 7.10
C ILE A 22 -4.90 2.72 8.53
N GLU A 23 -3.70 2.24 8.83
CA GLU A 23 -3.04 2.48 10.11
C GLU A 23 -2.60 3.94 10.21
N ASP A 24 -2.40 4.42 11.44
CA ASP A 24 -1.95 5.79 11.69
C ASP A 24 -0.63 6.09 10.95
N PRO A 25 -0.54 7.23 10.24
CA PRO A 25 0.67 7.61 9.55
C PRO A 25 1.80 7.91 10.52
N HIS A 26 2.95 7.27 10.29
CA HIS A 26 4.18 7.49 11.03
C HIS A 26 5.05 8.50 10.28
N THR A 27 5.43 9.58 10.96
CA THR A 27 6.44 10.53 10.48
C THR A 27 7.83 9.99 10.73
N PHE A 28 8.71 10.09 9.75
CA PHE A 28 10.14 9.81 9.88
C PHE A 28 10.97 11.00 9.40
N GLU A 29 12.18 11.13 9.92
CA GLU A 29 13.16 12.13 9.49
C GLU A 29 14.43 11.40 9.08
N ASN A 30 14.94 11.68 7.88
CA ASN A 30 16.14 11.09 7.32
C ASN A 30 17.03 12.20 6.72
N GLU A 31 18.23 11.85 6.24
CA GLU A 31 19.19 12.78 5.62
C GLU A 31 18.61 13.56 4.42
N ASN A 32 17.58 13.01 3.77
CA ASN A 32 16.88 13.64 2.65
C ASN A 32 15.66 14.49 3.07
N GLY A 33 15.35 14.60 4.38
CA GLY A 33 14.25 15.39 4.91
C GLY A 33 13.23 14.59 5.72
N LYS A 34 12.07 15.21 5.96
CA LYS A 34 10.93 14.63 6.70
C LYS A 34 9.94 13.99 5.74
N GLY A 35 9.46 12.80 6.09
CA GLY A 35 8.46 12.08 5.32
C GLY A 35 7.41 11.42 6.22
N LYS A 36 6.34 10.93 5.60
CA LYS A 36 5.29 10.15 6.25
C LYS A 36 5.12 8.81 5.56
N VAL A 37 4.89 7.77 6.34
CA VAL A 37 4.53 6.45 5.85
C VAL A 37 3.32 5.93 6.63
N ALA A 38 2.32 5.42 5.93
CA ALA A 38 1.19 4.73 6.53
C ALA A 38 1.09 3.32 5.94
N THR A 39 0.60 2.38 6.73
CA THR A 39 0.32 1.03 6.25
C THR A 39 -1.17 0.91 6.01
N ALA A 40 -1.56 0.65 4.77
CA ALA A 40 -2.94 0.34 4.41
C ALA A 40 -3.11 -1.18 4.27
N ILE A 41 -4.10 -1.74 4.94
CA ILE A 41 -4.53 -3.12 4.76
C ILE A 41 -5.54 -3.13 3.62
N CYS A 42 -5.17 -3.78 2.53
CA CYS A 42 -5.99 -3.89 1.33
C CYS A 42 -6.35 -5.36 1.08
N GLU A 43 -7.52 -5.62 0.52
CA GLU A 43 -7.99 -6.98 0.23
C GLU A 43 -8.55 -7.10 -1.19
N ASP A 44 -8.40 -8.29 -1.76
CA ASP A 44 -9.13 -8.76 -2.93
C ASP A 44 -9.82 -10.11 -2.64
N ASP A 45 -10.44 -10.68 -3.66
CA ASP A 45 -11.14 -11.97 -3.58
C ASP A 45 -10.22 -13.16 -3.24
N SER A 46 -8.90 -13.00 -3.29
CA SER A 46 -7.90 -14.03 -2.97
C SER A 46 -7.32 -13.90 -1.58
N GLY A 47 -7.33 -12.72 -0.97
CA GLY A 47 -6.75 -12.50 0.34
C GLY A 47 -6.45 -11.03 0.65
N LYS A 48 -5.64 -10.82 1.69
CA LYS A 48 -5.26 -9.51 2.23
C LYS A 48 -3.77 -9.26 2.01
N VAL A 49 -3.41 -8.03 1.69
CA VAL A 49 -2.03 -7.54 1.57
C VAL A 49 -1.87 -6.21 2.29
N LYS A 50 -0.67 -5.98 2.82
CA LYS A 50 -0.29 -4.70 3.40
C LYS A 50 0.41 -3.86 2.35
N VAL A 51 0.01 -2.60 2.24
CA VAL A 51 0.50 -1.65 1.25
C VAL A 51 1.06 -0.45 2.01
N SER A 52 2.31 -0.10 1.74
CA SER A 52 2.91 1.11 2.33
C SER A 52 2.58 2.32 1.45
N LEU A 53 1.86 3.28 2.03
CA LEU A 53 1.53 4.56 1.42
C LEU A 53 2.53 5.62 1.87
N TRP A 54 3.05 6.41 0.93
CA TRP A 54 4.06 7.42 1.23
C TRP A 54 3.54 8.84 1.03
N ASN A 55 3.86 9.73 1.97
CA ASN A 55 3.60 11.17 1.90
C ASN A 55 2.15 11.48 1.45
N ASP A 56 1.97 12.14 0.31
CA ASP A 56 0.67 12.50 -0.26
C ASP A 56 -0.22 11.31 -0.61
N GLU A 57 0.32 10.10 -0.81
CA GLU A 57 -0.50 8.91 -1.06
C GLU A 57 -1.41 8.59 0.14
N ILE A 58 -0.95 8.91 1.34
CA ILE A 58 -1.70 8.70 2.59
C ILE A 58 -2.99 9.53 2.58
N GLU A 59 -2.94 10.74 2.03
CA GLU A 59 -4.08 11.67 1.99
C GLU A 59 -5.01 11.42 0.79
N LYS A 60 -4.53 10.69 -0.22
CA LYS A 60 -5.29 10.37 -1.44
C LYS A 60 -6.12 9.09 -1.34
N VAL A 61 -5.87 8.27 -0.31
CA VAL A 61 -6.48 6.96 -0.16
C VAL A 61 -7.36 6.95 1.08
N SER A 62 -8.61 6.53 0.94
CA SER A 62 -9.55 6.37 2.06
C SER A 62 -9.94 4.90 2.26
N VAL A 63 -10.44 4.60 3.45
CA VAL A 63 -11.06 3.30 3.72
C VAL A 63 -12.26 3.11 2.78
N ASP A 64 -12.44 1.89 2.29
CA ASP A 64 -13.43 1.48 1.29
C ASP A 64 -13.11 1.88 -0.16
N ASP A 65 -12.04 2.64 -0.41
CA ASP A 65 -11.61 2.95 -1.79
C ASP A 65 -11.06 1.73 -2.52
N LYS A 66 -11.24 1.71 -3.84
CA LYS A 66 -10.53 0.80 -4.73
C LYS A 66 -9.28 1.47 -5.26
N ILE A 67 -8.13 0.93 -4.86
CA ILE A 67 -6.83 1.39 -5.34
C ILE A 67 -6.25 0.42 -6.37
N LYS A 68 -5.52 0.97 -7.32
CA LYS A 68 -4.73 0.20 -8.27
C LYS A 68 -3.26 0.41 -7.95
N ILE A 69 -2.59 -0.64 -7.50
CA ILE A 69 -1.15 -0.64 -7.32
C ILE A 69 -0.52 -0.92 -8.68
N GLU A 70 0.36 -0.03 -9.11
CA GLU A 70 1.18 -0.21 -10.31
C GLU A 70 2.65 -0.15 -9.94
N LYS A 71 3.45 -1.03 -10.53
CA LYS A 71 4.90 -1.14 -10.27
C LYS A 71 5.26 -1.43 -8.81
N GLY A 72 4.40 -2.15 -8.09
CA GLY A 72 4.65 -2.54 -6.71
C GLY A 72 5.88 -3.44 -6.55
N TYR A 73 6.45 -3.42 -5.34
CA TYR A 73 7.55 -4.28 -4.90
C TYR A 73 7.14 -5.00 -3.60
N SER A 74 7.64 -6.23 -3.43
CA SER A 74 7.40 -7.07 -2.25
C SER A 74 8.69 -7.67 -1.72
#